data_AF-A0A947SK17-F1
#
_entry.id   AF-A0A947SK17-F1
#
_cell.length_a   1.000
_cell.length_b   1.000
_cell.length_c   1.000
_cell.angle_alpha   90.00
_cell.angle_beta   90.00
_cell.angle_gamma   90.00
#
_symmetry.space_group_name_H-M   'P 1'
#
loop_
_entity.id
_entity.type
_entity.pdbx_description
1 polymer ?
#
loop_
_entity_poly.entity_id
_entity_poly.type
_entity_poly.pdbx_seq_one_letter_code
_entity_poly.pdbx_strand_id
1 'polypeptide(L)' 'MATELEIKQEKKIAELEAELEKIRQTLSMCANCHKIRDEKDAYHPIADYLLNQFGIKTSHGICPDCAKKLYPDFYKG' A
#
# COMPACT_ATOMS: atom_id res chain seq x y z
N MET A 1 17.24 -34.62 -10.57
CA MET A 1 17.15 -34.26 -9.15
C MET A 1 17.89 -32.96 -8.97
N ALA A 2 17.28 -31.96 -8.34
CA ALA A 2 17.99 -30.72 -8.02
C ALA A 2 19.13 -31.01 -7.03
N THR A 3 20.26 -30.37 -7.26
CA THR A 3 21.45 -30.45 -6.44
C THR A 3 21.25 -29.73 -5.11
N GLU A 4 22.02 -30.11 -4.10
CA GLU A 4 21.97 -29.51 -2.76
C GLU A 4 22.23 -27.99 -2.78
N LEU A 5 23.02 -27.53 -3.75
CA LEU A 5 23.30 -26.11 -3.97
C LEU A 5 22.08 -25.36 -4.50
N GLU A 6 21.34 -25.93 -5.45
CA GLU A 6 20.13 -25.33 -6.03
C GLU A 6 19.04 -25.17 -4.95
N ILE A 7 18.83 -26.19 -4.11
CA ILE A 7 17.87 -26.12 -3.00
C ILE A 7 18.24 -25.01 -2.00
N LYS A 8 19.55 -24.84 -1.73
CA LYS A 8 20.05 -23.80 -0.82
C LYS A 8 19.86 -22.40 -1.40
N GLN A 9 20.03 -22.24 -2.71
CA GLN A 9 19.79 -20.97 -3.40
C GLN A 9 18.30 -20.59 -3.39
N GLU A 10 17.41 -21.53 -3.72
CA GLU A 10 15.96 -21.29 -3.69
C GLU A 10 15.47 -20.89 -2.30
N LYS A 11 15.92 -21.59 -1.24
CA LYS A 11 15.62 -21.19 0.14
C LYS A 11 16.09 -19.77 0.45
N LYS A 12 17.30 -19.41 0.00
CA LYS A 12 17.86 -18.09 0.27
C LYS A 12 17.09 -16.98 -0.44
N ILE A 13 16.63 -17.23 -1.67
CA ILE A 13 15.78 -16.31 -2.42
C ILE A 13 14.45 -16.11 -1.67
N ALA A 14 13.78 -17.19 -1.28
CA ALA A 14 12.50 -17.12 -0.55
C ALA A 14 12.63 -16.39 0.81
N GLU A 15 13.74 -16.62 1.53
CA GLU A 15 14.03 -15.88 2.77
C GLU A 15 14.19 -14.38 2.54
N LEU A 16 14.95 -13.99 1.51
CA LEU A 16 15.19 -12.58 1.18
C LEU A 16 13.93 -11.89 0.67
N GLU A 17 13.10 -12.58 -0.12
CA GLU A 17 11.79 -12.07 -0.56
C GLU A 17 10.86 -11.84 0.65
N ALA A 18 10.81 -12.78 1.60
CA ALA A 18 10.02 -12.63 2.82
C ALA A 18 10.53 -11.49 3.72
N GLU A 19 11.83 -11.22 3.72
CA GLU A 19 12.44 -10.12 4.47
C GLU A 19 12.18 -8.75 3.82
N LEU A 20 12.26 -8.67 2.48
CA LEU A 20 11.87 -7.48 1.73
C LEU A 20 10.40 -7.11 1.97
N GLU A 21 9.53 -8.12 2.03
CA GLU A 21 8.11 -7.89 2.28
C GLU A 21 7.82 -7.36 3.69
N LYS A 22 8.71 -7.63 4.66
CA LYS A 22 8.64 -7.04 6.00
C LYS A 22 9.08 -5.58 6.04
N ILE A 23 10.05 -5.18 5.21
CA ILE A 23 10.56 -3.80 5.18
C ILE A 23 9.52 -2.82 4.61
N ARG A 24 8.60 -3.29 3.76
CA ARG A 24 7.52 -2.51 3.17
C ARG A 24 6.39 -2.11 4.13
N GLN A 25 6.47 -2.43 5.42
CA GLN A 25 5.34 -2.31 6.35
C GLN A 25 4.98 -0.88 6.79
N THR A 26 5.83 0.13 6.56
CA THR A 26 5.53 1.51 6.97
C THR A 26 5.71 2.48 5.81
N LEU A 27 4.60 3.11 5.39
CA LEU A 27 4.62 4.19 4.41
C LEU A 27 4.76 5.53 5.13
N SER A 28 5.73 6.34 4.71
CA SER A 28 5.82 7.73 5.13
C SER A 28 4.73 8.54 4.43
N MET A 29 3.89 9.25 5.18
CA MET A 29 2.84 10.10 4.61
C MET A 29 2.84 11.50 5.22
N CYS A 30 2.36 12.50 4.46
CA CYS A 30 2.15 13.84 4.97
C CYS A 30 0.99 13.85 5.98
N ALA A 31 1.23 14.33 7.20
CA ALA A 31 0.21 14.40 8.25
C ALA A 31 -0.96 15.36 7.93
N ASN A 32 -0.79 16.28 6.97
CA ASN A 32 -1.83 17.24 6.59
C ASN A 32 -2.66 16.78 5.39
N CYS A 33 -2.00 16.39 4.28
CA CYS A 33 -2.69 16.06 3.02
C CYS A 33 -2.71 14.57 2.69
N HIS A 34 -2.11 13.73 3.54
CA HIS A 34 -2.10 12.26 3.43
C HIS A 34 -1.45 11.70 2.16
N LYS A 35 -0.68 12.51 1.42
CA LYS A 35 0.16 12.02 0.31
C LYS A 35 1.28 11.12 0.83
N ILE A 36 1.57 10.04 0.11
CA ILE A 36 2.65 9.10 0.40
C ILE A 36 3.95 9.63 -0.19
N ARG A 37 5.02 9.59 0.60
CA ARG A 37 6.37 9.93 0.17
C ARG A 37 7.07 8.68 -0.36
N ASP A 38 7.55 8.74 -1.60
CA ASP A 38 8.31 7.66 -2.22
C ASP A 38 9.81 7.71 -1.89
N GLU A 39 10.58 6.75 -2.40
CA GLU A 39 12.03 6.66 -2.23
C GLU A 39 12.81 7.80 -2.89
N LYS A 40 12.19 8.56 -3.79
CA LYS A 40 12.76 9.73 -4.48
C LYS A 40 12.35 11.04 -3.79
N ASP A 41 11.80 10.96 -2.58
CA ASP A 41 11.33 12.09 -1.78
C ASP A 41 10.15 12.86 -2.44
N ALA A 42 9.47 12.25 -3.42
CA ALA A 42 8.30 12.80 -4.08
C ALA A 42 7.01 12.39 -3.37
N TYR A 43 6.03 13.30 -3.33
CA TYR A 43 4.75 13.09 -2.66
C TYR A 43 3.62 12.80 -3.65
N HIS A 44 3.02 11.61 -3.52
CA HIS A 44 1.98 11.11 -4.41
C HIS A 44 0.64 10.95 -3.68
N PRO A 45 -0.49 11.16 -4.36
CA PRO A 45 -1.78 10.69 -3.86
C PRO A 45 -1.73 9.19 -3.52
N ILE A 46 -2.43 8.77 -2.46
CA ILE A 46 -2.43 7.36 -2.03
C ILE A 46 -2.91 6.42 -3.14
N ALA A 47 -3.92 6.83 -3.92
CA ALA A 47 -4.44 6.07 -5.05
C ALA A 47 -3.36 5.78 -6.09
N ASP A 48 -2.61 6.81 -6.49
CA ASP A 48 -1.54 6.69 -7.48
C ASP A 48 -0.38 5.85 -6.94
N TYR A 49 -0.03 6.03 -5.66
CA TYR A 49 1.01 5.23 -5.01
C TYR A 49 0.63 3.74 -4.99
N LEU A 50 -0.59 3.40 -4.58
CA LEU A 50 -1.06 2.02 -4.53
C LEU A 50 -1.13 1.37 -5.92
N LEU A 51 -1.56 2.13 -6.93
CA LEU A 51 -1.60 1.66 -8.31
C LEU A 51 -0.19 1.39 -8.84
N ASN A 52 0.74 2.33 -8.65
CA ASN A 52 2.10 2.24 -9.21
C ASN A 52 2.96 1.21 -8.49
N GLN A 53 2.82 1.05 -7.17
CA GLN A 53 3.66 0.15 -6.37
C GLN A 53 3.07 -1.27 -6.27
N PHE A 54 1.74 -1.41 -6.26
CA PHE A 54 1.08 -2.68 -5.99
C PHE A 54 0.05 -3.10 -7.05
N GLY A 55 -0.18 -2.28 -8.09
CA GLY A 55 -1.21 -2.55 -9.09
C GLY A 55 -2.65 -2.46 -8.57
N ILE A 56 -2.85 -1.92 -7.37
CA ILE A 56 -4.15 -1.84 -6.71
C ILE A 56 -4.90 -0.60 -7.22
N LYS A 57 -6.11 -0.81 -7.75
CA LYS A 57 -7.02 0.28 -8.13
C LYS A 57 -7.94 0.62 -6.97
N THR A 58 -8.14 1.91 -6.73
CA THR A 58 -9.07 2.42 -5.72
C THR A 58 -10.27 3.08 -6.38
N SER A 59 -11.46 2.87 -5.83
CA SER A 59 -12.64 3.68 -6.15
C SER A 59 -12.85 4.77 -5.10
N HIS A 60 -13.56 5.84 -5.48
CA HIS A 60 -13.89 6.92 -4.56
C HIS A 60 -15.35 6.76 -4.12
N GLY A 61 -15.54 6.47 -2.84
CA GLY A 61 -16.84 6.41 -2.18
C GLY A 61 -16.83 7.22 -0.88
N ILE A 62 -18.01 7.52 -0.36
CA ILE A 62 -18.18 8.19 0.93
C ILE A 62 -18.77 7.16 1.90
N CYS A 63 -18.09 6.88 3.00
CA CYS A 63 -18.62 5.94 4.00
C CYS A 63 -19.84 6.55 4.73
N PRO A 64 -20.70 5.74 5.36
CA PRO A 64 -21.87 6.22 6.10
C PRO A 64 -21.56 7.34 7.11
N ASP A 65 -20.47 7.22 7.86
CA ASP A 65 -20.07 8.22 8.87
C ASP A 65 -19.74 9.57 8.22
N CYS A 66 -18.98 9.55 7.12
CA CYS A 66 -18.65 10.75 6.36
C CYS A 66 -19.89 11.33 5.67
N ALA A 67 -20.77 10.50 5.12
CA ALA A 67 -22.01 10.94 4.49
C ALA A 67 -22.92 11.64 5.50
N LYS A 68 -23.10 11.04 6.68
CA LYS A 68 -23.86 11.64 7.80
C LYS A 68 -23.27 12.96 8.27
N LYS A 69 -21.93 13.10 8.29
CA LYS A 69 -21.24 14.32 8.70
C LYS A 69 -21.29 15.43 7.65
N LEU A 70 -21.07 15.11 6.38
CA LEU A 70 -20.94 16.09 5.30
C LEU A 70 -22.29 16.46 4.66
N TYR A 71 -23.24 15.53 4.65
CA TYR A 71 -24.55 15.68 4.01
C TYR A 71 -25.68 15.20 4.94
N PRO A 72 -25.79 15.76 6.15
CA PRO A 72 -26.75 15.29 7.17
C PRO A 72 -28.20 15.33 6.67
N ASP A 73 -28.58 16.36 5.90
CA ASP A 73 -29.95 16.54 5.42
C ASP A 73 -30.36 15.52 4.33
N PHE A 74 -29.39 14.91 3.66
CA PHE A 74 -29.61 13.93 2.59
C PHE A 74 -29.37 12.49 3.04
N TYR A 75 -28.81 12.28 4.23
CA TYR A 75 -28.52 10.95 4.74
C TYR A 75 -29.79 10.31 5.34
N LYS A 76 -30.50 9.54 4.50
CA LYS A 76 -31.59 8.65 4.92
C LYS A 76 -30.98 7.29 5.27
N GLY A 77 -30.44 7.19 6.48
CA GLY A 77 -29.90 5.93 7.03
C GLY A 77 -30.94 4.83 7.13
#